data_AF-A0A966NLX4-F1
#
_entry.id   AF-A0A966NLX4-F1
#
_cell.length_a   1.000
_cell.length_b   1.000
_cell.length_c   1.000
_cell.angle_alpha   90.00
_cell.angle_beta   90.00
_cell.angle_gamma   90.00
#
_symmetry.space_group_name_H-M   'P 1'
#
loop_
_entity.id
_entity.type
_entity.pdbx_description
1 polymer ?
#
loop_
_entity_poly.entity_id
_entity_poly.type
_entity_poly.pdbx_seq_one_letter_code
_entity_poly.pdbx_strand_id
1 'polypeptide(L)'
;MAERITPYMSARPIRELFPELSASVDATRLARCQAIVDRFFERTLLTASDGLPFVITGDIPAMWLRDSTWQVNPFFHSRHPEVGRLLADVSRAQVRYALIDPYANAFNSSANGNCWHKDFPHQSDWVFERKFELDSLASVLYLARRVVEVFGITEHLDAKFHTAVDAIIRLALREQHHDPASYVFARSNGVAHDSLSHGGHGAPVAPTGMVWSGFRPSDDACVYGYHVPSNLFFANELRKLPAVLAAAAAPTSTAPPAATTPAT
;
A
#
# COMPACT_ATOMS: atom_id res chain seq x y z
N MET A 1 20.98 13.67 15.13
CA MET A 1 20.28 12.77 16.08
C MET A 1 19.54 11.75 15.23
N ALA A 2 19.77 10.45 15.42
CA ALA A 2 18.92 9.45 14.77
C ALA A 2 17.48 9.69 15.26
N GLU A 3 16.58 10.00 14.33
CA GLU A 3 15.16 10.17 14.60
C GLU A 3 14.69 8.93 15.36
N ARG A 4 14.15 9.09 16.58
CA ARG A 4 13.66 7.94 17.35
C ARG A 4 12.43 7.41 16.62
N ILE A 5 12.64 6.35 15.85
CA ILE A 5 11.58 5.58 15.23
C ILE A 5 10.83 4.87 16.38
N THR A 6 9.62 5.33 16.69
CA THR A 6 8.77 4.77 17.75
C THR A 6 7.64 3.94 17.16
N PRO A 7 7.19 2.87 17.85
CA PRO A 7 5.97 2.17 17.48
C PRO A 7 4.78 3.13 17.31
N TYR A 8 3.96 2.93 16.29
CA TYR A 8 2.76 3.76 16.05
C TYR A 8 1.68 3.52 17.10
N MET A 9 1.53 2.26 17.53
CA MET A 9 0.60 1.86 18.58
C MET A 9 1.09 0.60 19.29
N SER A 10 0.64 0.39 20.52
CA SER A 10 1.00 -0.78 21.30
C SER A 10 0.36 -2.05 20.75
N ALA A 11 1.06 -3.18 20.92
CA ALA A 11 0.52 -4.49 20.62
C ALA A 11 -0.74 -4.75 21.46
N ARG A 12 -1.73 -5.42 20.85
CA ARG A 12 -2.93 -5.90 21.52
C ARG A 12 -2.86 -7.43 21.64
N PRO A 13 -3.36 -8.03 22.73
CA PRO A 13 -3.49 -9.48 22.82
C PRO A 13 -4.22 -10.05 21.60
N ILE A 14 -3.72 -11.16 21.05
CA ILE A 14 -4.27 -11.78 19.85
C ILE A 14 -5.72 -12.23 20.04
N ARG A 15 -6.12 -12.52 21.28
CA ARG A 15 -7.50 -12.86 21.65
C ARG A 15 -8.45 -11.66 21.56
N GLU A 16 -7.95 -10.45 21.71
CA GLU A 16 -8.74 -9.22 21.49
C GLU A 16 -8.84 -8.91 20.00
N LEU A 17 -7.75 -9.12 19.26
CA LEU A 17 -7.72 -8.89 17.82
C LEU A 17 -8.57 -9.93 17.07
N PHE A 18 -8.43 -11.21 17.39
CA PHE A 18 -9.05 -12.35 16.71
C PHE A 18 -9.67 -13.32 17.73
N PRO A 19 -10.81 -12.96 18.35
CA PRO A 19 -11.39 -13.73 19.46
C PRO A 19 -11.69 -15.19 19.11
N GLU A 20 -12.15 -15.45 17.88
CA GLU A 20 -12.48 -16.79 17.39
C GLU A 20 -11.25 -17.69 17.18
N LEU A 21 -10.05 -17.10 16.99
CA LEU A 21 -8.84 -17.85 16.65
C LEU A 21 -8.47 -18.86 17.73
N SER A 22 -8.67 -18.49 19.00
CA SER A 22 -8.34 -19.36 20.14
C SER A 22 -9.17 -20.64 20.23
N ALA A 23 -10.33 -20.68 19.57
CA ALA A 23 -11.16 -21.88 19.44
C ALA A 23 -10.80 -22.72 18.22
N SER A 24 -10.10 -22.14 17.23
CA SER A 24 -9.78 -22.79 15.95
C SER A 24 -8.39 -23.43 15.89
N VAL A 25 -7.48 -23.05 16.81
CA VAL A 25 -6.10 -23.56 16.81
C VAL A 25 -5.64 -23.94 18.22
N ASP A 26 -4.67 -24.86 18.30
CA ASP A 26 -4.04 -25.24 19.56
C ASP A 26 -3.22 -24.09 20.19
N ALA A 27 -2.89 -24.24 21.47
CA ALA A 27 -2.17 -23.23 22.24
C ALA A 27 -0.78 -22.89 21.66
N THR A 28 -0.09 -23.87 21.07
CA THR A 28 1.25 -23.66 20.47
C THR A 28 1.14 -22.81 19.21
N ARG A 29 0.16 -23.08 18.35
CA ARG A 29 -0.13 -22.25 17.16
C ARG A 29 -0.57 -20.85 17.56
N LEU A 30 -1.45 -20.72 18.55
CA LEU A 30 -1.90 -19.42 19.05
C LEU A 30 -0.73 -18.57 19.56
N ALA A 31 0.20 -19.18 20.31
CA ALA A 31 1.40 -18.50 20.80
C ALA A 31 2.32 -18.03 19.67
N ARG A 32 2.47 -18.81 18.60
CA ARG A 32 3.24 -18.37 17.41
C ARG A 32 2.57 -17.19 16.72
N CYS A 33 1.25 -17.22 16.54
CA CYS A 33 0.51 -16.11 15.96
C CYS A 33 0.63 -14.86 16.82
N GLN A 34 0.54 -14.97 18.15
CA GLN A 34 0.76 -13.85 19.08
C GLN A 34 2.14 -13.23 18.87
N ALA A 35 3.20 -14.03 18.83
CA ALA A 35 4.56 -13.53 18.64
C ALA A 35 4.77 -12.83 17.28
N ILE A 36 4.04 -13.23 16.24
CA ILE A 36 4.07 -12.55 14.93
C ILE A 36 3.37 -11.20 15.02
N VAL A 37 2.20 -11.16 15.67
CA VAL A 37 1.43 -9.92 15.90
C VAL A 37 2.23 -8.93 16.76
N ASP A 38 2.83 -9.39 17.85
CA ASP A 38 3.65 -8.55 18.72
C ASP A 38 4.81 -7.93 17.95
N ARG A 39 5.52 -8.74 17.15
CA ARG A 39 6.62 -8.26 16.31
C ARG A 39 6.16 -7.21 15.29
N PHE A 40 4.97 -7.36 14.73
CA PHE A 40 4.40 -6.36 13.83
C PHE A 40 4.26 -5.01 14.54
N PHE A 41 3.59 -4.98 15.69
CA PHE A 41 3.36 -3.74 16.45
C PHE A 41 4.64 -3.14 17.05
N GLU A 42 5.58 -3.97 17.50
CA GLU A 42 6.80 -3.51 18.17
C GLU A 42 7.90 -3.04 17.22
N ARG A 43 8.02 -3.67 16.05
CA ARG A 43 9.20 -3.51 15.18
C ARG A 43 8.89 -3.11 13.76
N THR A 44 7.66 -3.33 13.30
CA THR A 44 7.29 -3.17 11.89
C THR A 44 6.41 -1.94 11.68
N LEU A 45 5.43 -1.74 12.56
CA LEU A 45 4.51 -0.61 12.54
C LEU A 45 5.06 0.54 13.36
N LEU A 46 5.66 1.50 12.66
CA LEU A 46 6.40 2.61 13.24
C LEU A 46 5.69 3.94 12.95
N THR A 47 6.17 5.02 13.55
CA THR A 47 5.65 6.37 13.32
C THR A 47 6.55 7.12 12.34
N ALA A 48 6.01 7.60 11.23
CA ALA A 48 6.71 8.50 10.31
C ALA A 48 6.83 9.92 10.90
N SER A 49 7.67 10.76 10.30
CA SER A 49 7.90 12.13 10.81
C SER A 49 6.70 13.07 10.69
N ASP A 50 5.69 12.71 9.89
CA ASP A 50 4.41 13.41 9.80
C ASP A 50 3.33 12.84 10.73
N GLY A 51 3.69 11.86 11.56
CA GLY A 51 2.79 11.21 12.52
C GLY A 51 1.90 10.11 11.95
N LEU A 52 1.99 9.79 10.64
CA LEU A 52 1.27 8.66 10.06
C LEU A 52 1.96 7.31 10.34
N PRO A 53 1.25 6.18 10.25
CA PRO A 53 1.85 4.87 10.39
C PRO A 53 2.81 4.58 9.22
N PHE A 54 3.97 4.03 9.56
CA PHE A 54 5.03 3.63 8.64
C PHE A 54 5.32 2.15 8.82
N VAL A 55 4.91 1.33 7.86
CA VAL A 55 5.06 -0.12 7.92
C VAL A 55 6.31 -0.52 7.15
N ILE A 56 7.40 -0.81 7.85
CA ILE A 56 8.63 -1.28 7.20
C ILE A 56 8.47 -2.72 6.72
N THR A 57 9.25 -3.14 5.72
CA THR A 57 9.18 -4.52 5.20
C THR A 57 9.77 -5.53 6.18
N GLY A 58 10.73 -5.11 7.01
CA GLY A 58 11.35 -5.95 8.04
C GLY A 58 12.78 -5.53 8.31
N ASP A 59 13.74 -6.22 7.69
CA ASP A 59 15.16 -5.89 7.76
C ASP A 59 15.57 -4.71 6.84
N ILE A 60 14.72 -4.34 5.88
CA ILE A 60 14.88 -3.13 5.07
C ILE A 60 14.08 -1.98 5.71
N PRO A 61 14.71 -0.84 6.06
CA PRO A 61 14.08 0.24 6.81
C PRO A 61 13.27 1.20 5.90
N ALA A 62 12.44 0.65 5.02
CA ALA A 62 11.59 1.41 4.12
C ALA A 62 10.21 0.73 3.96
N MET A 63 9.23 1.52 3.51
CA MET A 63 7.85 1.07 3.32
C MET A 63 7.58 0.85 1.84
N TRP A 64 7.38 -0.41 1.45
CA TRP A 64 6.83 -0.76 0.14
C TRP A 64 5.31 -0.61 0.16
N LEU A 65 4.73 -0.04 -0.90
CA LEU A 65 3.27 0.08 -1.04
C LEU A 65 2.61 -1.32 -1.07
N ARG A 66 3.25 -2.27 -1.76
CA ARG A 66 2.86 -3.68 -1.79
C ARG A 66 2.91 -4.28 -0.39
N ASP A 67 4.08 -4.34 0.22
CA ASP A 67 4.33 -5.08 1.46
C ASP A 67 3.49 -4.54 2.61
N SER A 68 3.43 -3.22 2.76
CA SER A 68 2.60 -2.59 3.80
C SER A 68 1.12 -2.96 3.70
N THR A 69 0.60 -3.21 2.50
CA THR A 69 -0.77 -3.70 2.29
C THR A 69 -0.92 -5.14 2.77
N TRP A 70 0.02 -6.01 2.41
CA TRP A 70 -0.09 -7.44 2.70
C TRP A 70 0.29 -7.79 4.14
N GLN A 71 1.20 -7.05 4.75
CA GLN A 71 1.54 -7.15 6.17
C GLN A 71 0.33 -6.80 7.06
N VAL A 72 -0.52 -5.85 6.64
CA VAL A 72 -1.72 -5.49 7.40
C VAL A 72 -2.97 -6.28 7.03
N ASN A 73 -2.95 -7.00 5.90
CA ASN A 73 -4.10 -7.73 5.37
C ASN A 73 -4.76 -8.72 6.37
N PRO A 74 -4.03 -9.45 7.25
CA PRO A 74 -4.66 -10.29 8.27
C PRO A 74 -5.60 -9.52 9.20
N PHE A 75 -5.32 -8.26 9.50
CA PHE A 75 -6.11 -7.43 10.43
C PHE A 75 -7.49 -7.05 9.90
N PHE A 76 -7.80 -7.27 8.62
CA PHE A 76 -9.19 -7.19 8.11
C PHE A 76 -10.12 -8.22 8.75
N HIS A 77 -9.60 -9.27 9.38
CA HIS A 77 -10.39 -10.24 10.14
C HIS A 77 -10.50 -9.87 11.62
N SER A 78 -9.92 -8.74 12.03
CA SER A 78 -9.94 -8.33 13.42
C SER A 78 -11.32 -7.83 13.84
N ARG A 79 -11.66 -8.04 15.12
CA ARG A 79 -12.85 -7.48 15.77
C ARG A 79 -12.54 -6.29 16.67
N HIS A 80 -11.28 -5.90 16.78
CA HIS A 80 -10.86 -4.83 17.68
C HIS A 80 -11.20 -3.46 17.08
N PRO A 81 -11.84 -2.55 17.84
CA PRO A 81 -12.38 -1.28 17.31
C PRO A 81 -11.31 -0.35 16.73
N GLU A 82 -10.10 -0.36 17.28
CA GLU A 82 -9.01 0.52 16.81
C GLU A 82 -8.37 0.05 15.49
N VAL A 83 -8.57 -1.21 15.09
CA VAL A 83 -7.91 -1.77 13.90
C VAL A 83 -8.41 -1.12 12.61
N GLY A 84 -9.71 -0.88 12.49
CA GLY A 84 -10.26 -0.20 11.32
C GLY A 84 -9.61 1.17 11.13
N ARG A 85 -9.39 1.91 12.23
CA ARG A 85 -8.73 3.22 12.20
C ARG A 85 -7.26 3.11 11.81
N LEU A 86 -6.52 2.14 12.37
CA LEU A 86 -5.15 1.84 11.97
C LEU A 86 -5.04 1.63 10.45
N LEU A 87 -5.88 0.76 9.88
CA LEU A 87 -5.81 0.45 8.45
C LEU A 87 -6.19 1.65 7.57
N ALA A 88 -7.13 2.47 8.02
CA ALA A 88 -7.45 3.74 7.37
C ALA A 88 -6.24 4.71 7.37
N ASP A 89 -5.50 4.78 8.47
CA ASP A 89 -4.30 5.61 8.56
C ASP A 89 -3.13 5.06 7.71
N VAL A 90 -2.98 3.73 7.60
CA VAL A 90 -2.02 3.11 6.65
C VAL A 90 -2.42 3.44 5.21
N SER A 91 -3.71 3.45 4.90
CA SER A 91 -4.20 3.88 3.59
C SER A 91 -3.86 5.35 3.30
N ARG A 92 -4.01 6.26 4.28
CA ARG A 92 -3.58 7.66 4.14
C ARG A 92 -2.07 7.78 3.89
N ALA A 93 -1.27 6.98 4.59
CA ALA A 93 0.18 6.94 4.39
C ALA A 93 0.54 6.51 2.96
N GLN A 94 -0.09 5.46 2.44
CA GLN A 94 0.10 5.00 1.06
C GLN A 94 -0.33 6.05 0.02
N VAL A 95 -1.47 6.72 0.23
CA VAL A 95 -1.96 7.82 -0.63
C VAL A 95 -0.94 8.95 -0.70
N ARG A 96 -0.37 9.32 0.44
CA ARG A 96 0.68 10.34 0.51
C ARG A 96 1.89 9.96 -0.33
N TYR A 97 2.36 8.72 -0.22
CA TYR A 97 3.51 8.23 -0.97
C TYR A 97 3.24 8.14 -2.47
N ALA A 98 2.06 7.67 -2.89
CA ALA A 98 1.65 7.68 -4.29
C ALA A 98 1.59 9.10 -4.90
N LEU A 99 1.27 10.13 -4.09
CA LEU A 99 1.31 11.53 -4.51
C LEU A 99 2.72 12.12 -4.57
N ILE A 100 3.67 11.57 -3.80
CA ILE A 100 5.08 11.97 -3.85
C ILE A 100 5.69 11.51 -5.17
N ASP A 101 5.55 10.22 -5.49
CA ASP A 101 6.04 9.66 -6.75
C ASP A 101 5.27 8.38 -7.13
N PRO A 102 4.33 8.44 -8.08
CA PRO A 102 3.53 7.28 -8.46
C PRO A 102 4.33 6.22 -9.26
N TYR A 103 5.58 6.49 -9.64
CA TYR A 103 6.48 5.48 -10.20
C TYR A 103 7.28 4.72 -9.13
N ALA A 104 7.26 5.14 -7.86
CA ALA A 104 8.07 4.53 -6.82
C ALA A 104 7.35 3.38 -6.12
N ASN A 105 8.09 2.29 -5.85
CA ASN A 105 7.63 1.15 -5.07
C ASN A 105 7.85 1.37 -3.55
N ALA A 106 8.93 2.06 -3.16
CA ALA A 106 9.38 2.14 -1.77
C ALA A 106 9.70 3.56 -1.27
N PHE A 107 9.39 3.82 0.00
CA PHE A 107 9.47 5.14 0.60
C PHE A 107 10.10 5.17 2.00
N ASN A 108 10.63 6.33 2.36
CA ASN A 108 11.23 6.63 3.66
C ASN A 108 10.20 7.17 4.67
N SER A 109 10.51 7.01 5.96
CA SER A 109 9.71 7.55 7.08
C SER A 109 9.84 9.07 7.24
N SER A 110 10.91 9.66 6.71
CA SER A 110 11.19 11.09 6.66
C SER A 110 11.88 11.46 5.34
N ALA A 111 11.95 12.74 4.98
CA ALA A 111 12.71 13.25 3.83
C ALA A 111 14.22 13.18 4.10
N ASN A 112 14.76 11.97 4.32
CA ASN A 112 16.12 11.76 4.77
C ASN A 112 17.09 11.34 3.65
N GLY A 113 16.58 11.08 2.43
CA GLY A 113 17.39 10.74 1.27
C GLY A 113 18.00 9.34 1.34
N ASN A 114 17.62 8.51 2.32
CA ASN A 114 18.02 7.13 2.36
C ASN A 114 17.46 6.42 1.13
N CYS A 115 18.32 5.65 0.46
CA CYS A 115 17.93 4.88 -0.71
C CYS A 115 18.85 3.68 -0.83
N TRP A 116 18.36 2.64 -1.49
CA TRP A 116 19.21 1.52 -1.88
C TRP A 116 20.23 1.97 -2.94
N HIS A 117 19.75 2.70 -3.94
CA HIS A 117 20.53 3.35 -4.98
C HIS A 117 19.85 4.65 -5.38
N LYS A 118 20.64 5.66 -5.79
CA LYS A 118 20.07 6.85 -6.42
C LYS A 118 19.72 6.51 -7.86
N ASP A 119 18.46 6.16 -8.11
CA ASP A 119 18.01 5.66 -9.42
C ASP A 119 17.99 6.78 -10.48
N PHE A 120 17.92 8.05 -10.06
CA PHE A 120 18.00 9.23 -10.93
C PHE A 120 18.51 10.47 -10.16
N PRO A 121 19.06 11.49 -10.85
CA PRO A 121 19.75 12.62 -10.20
C PRO A 121 18.89 13.45 -9.23
N HIS A 122 17.59 13.55 -9.49
CA HIS A 122 16.64 14.37 -8.72
C HIS A 122 15.62 13.52 -7.96
N GLN A 123 16.04 12.34 -7.47
CA GLN A 123 15.20 11.50 -6.63
C GLN A 123 14.80 12.23 -5.36
N SER A 124 13.48 12.26 -5.10
CA SER A 124 12.91 12.81 -3.88
C SER A 124 13.51 12.12 -2.67
N ASP A 125 13.83 12.88 -1.62
CA ASP A 125 14.37 12.34 -0.36
C ASP A 125 13.40 11.40 0.38
N TRP A 126 12.13 11.39 -0.04
CA TRP A 126 11.12 10.45 0.44
C TRP A 126 11.16 9.10 -0.27
N VAL A 127 11.83 8.97 -1.41
CA VAL A 127 11.82 7.76 -2.23
C VAL A 127 13.05 6.91 -1.88
N PHE A 128 12.80 5.72 -1.34
CA PHE A 128 13.85 4.75 -1.04
C PHE A 128 14.30 3.99 -2.29
N GLU A 129 13.34 3.61 -3.13
CA GLU A 129 13.56 2.92 -4.40
C GLU A 129 12.45 3.32 -5.38
N ARG A 130 12.81 3.51 -6.66
CA ARG A 130 11.87 3.96 -7.69
C ARG A 130 11.67 2.93 -8.81
N LYS A 131 11.50 1.66 -8.47
CA LYS A 131 11.11 0.65 -9.45
C LYS A 131 9.62 0.73 -9.72
N PHE A 132 9.26 0.98 -10.97
CA PHE A 132 7.85 1.08 -11.34
C PHE A 132 7.20 -0.30 -11.45
N GLU A 133 6.30 -0.54 -10.52
CA GLU A 133 5.57 -1.79 -10.33
C GLU A 133 4.09 -1.50 -10.29
N LEU A 134 3.34 -1.97 -11.28
CA LEU A 134 1.90 -1.68 -11.37
C LEU A 134 1.13 -2.21 -10.15
N ASP A 135 1.59 -3.29 -9.51
CA ASP A 135 0.94 -3.79 -8.30
C ASP A 135 1.09 -2.86 -7.10
N SER A 136 2.12 -2.03 -7.03
CA SER A 136 2.26 -1.02 -5.98
C SER A 136 1.06 -0.06 -5.98
N LEU A 137 0.62 0.39 -7.15
CA LEU A 137 -0.56 1.26 -7.29
C LEU A 137 -1.86 0.49 -7.04
N ALA A 138 -1.95 -0.76 -7.50
CA ALA A 138 -3.11 -1.61 -7.22
C ALA A 138 -3.28 -1.88 -5.70
N SER A 139 -2.18 -2.03 -4.97
CA SER A 139 -2.16 -2.18 -3.51
C SER A 139 -2.76 -0.97 -2.78
N VAL A 140 -2.45 0.25 -3.23
CA VAL A 140 -3.06 1.48 -2.67
C VAL A 140 -4.58 1.48 -2.81
N LEU A 141 -5.08 1.11 -4.01
CA LEU A 141 -6.50 1.05 -4.28
C LEU A 141 -7.18 -0.08 -3.48
N TYR A 142 -6.54 -1.25 -3.40
CA TYR A 142 -7.02 -2.40 -2.63
C TYR A 142 -7.20 -2.04 -1.16
N LEU A 143 -6.17 -1.47 -0.52
CA LEU A 143 -6.24 -1.17 0.91
C LEU A 143 -7.35 -0.17 1.20
N ALA A 144 -7.40 0.93 0.44
CA ALA A 144 -8.42 1.97 0.61
C ALA A 144 -9.84 1.40 0.46
N ARG A 145 -10.07 0.56 -0.56
CA ARG A 145 -11.36 -0.10 -0.82
C ARG A 145 -11.74 -1.06 0.30
N ARG A 146 -10.81 -1.92 0.73
CA ARG A 146 -11.07 -2.96 1.75
C ARG A 146 -11.40 -2.37 3.11
N VAL A 147 -10.80 -1.24 3.49
CA VAL A 147 -11.15 -0.53 4.73
C VAL A 147 -12.63 -0.16 4.76
N VAL A 148 -13.18 0.38 3.66
CA VAL A 148 -14.60 0.69 3.58
C VAL A 148 -15.46 -0.57 3.60
N GLU A 149 -15.11 -1.58 2.79
CA GLU A 149 -15.91 -2.82 2.70
C GLU A 149 -16.03 -3.58 4.02
N VAL A 150 -14.97 -3.56 4.84
CA VAL A 150 -14.91 -4.33 6.09
C VAL A 150 -15.39 -3.52 7.29
N PHE A 151 -14.98 -2.25 7.38
CA PHE A 151 -15.20 -1.43 8.58
C PHE A 151 -16.19 -0.29 8.36
N GLY A 152 -16.61 -0.01 7.13
CA GLY A 152 -17.48 1.13 6.81
C GLY A 152 -16.83 2.51 7.03
N ILE A 153 -15.53 2.54 7.28
CA ILE A 153 -14.73 3.73 7.54
C ILE A 153 -14.42 4.39 6.20
N THR A 154 -14.83 5.63 6.00
CA THR A 154 -14.72 6.36 4.72
C THR A 154 -13.88 7.62 4.82
N GLU A 155 -13.53 8.09 6.02
CA GLU A 155 -12.85 9.36 6.22
C GLU A 155 -11.43 9.43 5.62
N HIS A 156 -10.84 8.30 5.21
CA HIS A 156 -9.54 8.25 4.53
C HIS A 156 -9.67 8.45 3.02
N LEU A 157 -10.89 8.39 2.48
CA LEU A 157 -11.20 8.71 1.08
C LEU A 157 -11.40 10.23 0.92
N ASP A 158 -10.42 11.00 1.38
CA ASP A 158 -10.45 12.46 1.37
C ASP A 158 -10.02 13.05 0.01
N ALA A 159 -9.89 14.38 -0.06
CA ALA A 159 -9.46 15.07 -1.29
C ALA A 159 -8.08 14.61 -1.79
N LYS A 160 -7.17 14.20 -0.89
CA LYS A 160 -5.85 13.66 -1.29
C LYS A 160 -6.01 12.29 -1.90
N PHE A 161 -6.90 11.43 -1.37
CA PHE A 161 -7.22 10.15 -1.99
C PHE A 161 -7.71 10.33 -3.43
N HIS A 162 -8.67 11.22 -3.66
CA HIS A 162 -9.16 11.51 -5.02
C HIS A 162 -8.05 12.02 -5.94
N THR A 163 -7.20 12.92 -5.44
CA THR A 163 -6.04 13.42 -6.20
C THR A 163 -5.07 12.29 -6.56
N ALA A 164 -4.85 11.34 -5.65
CA ALA A 164 -3.98 10.19 -5.87
C ALA A 164 -4.59 9.22 -6.90
N VAL A 165 -5.89 8.93 -6.81
CA VAL A 165 -6.60 8.10 -7.81
C VAL A 165 -6.48 8.72 -9.20
N ASP A 166 -6.68 10.03 -9.33
CA ASP A 166 -6.50 10.74 -10.60
C ASP A 166 -5.06 10.64 -11.11
N ALA A 167 -4.06 10.79 -10.25
CA ALA A 167 -2.65 10.65 -10.63
C ALA A 167 -2.32 9.23 -11.09
N ILE A 168 -2.82 8.22 -10.37
CA ILE A 168 -2.67 6.79 -10.71
C ILE A 168 -3.31 6.49 -12.07
N ILE A 169 -4.54 6.97 -12.32
CA ILE A 169 -5.24 6.76 -13.60
C ILE A 169 -4.49 7.46 -14.74
N ARG A 170 -4.07 8.72 -14.56
CA ARG A 170 -3.28 9.44 -15.58
C ARG A 170 -1.98 8.71 -15.91
N LEU A 171 -1.28 8.20 -14.90
CA LEU A 171 -0.08 7.40 -15.10
C LEU A 171 -0.40 6.10 -15.85
N ALA A 172 -1.42 5.35 -15.44
CA ALA A 172 -1.82 4.11 -16.10
C ALA A 172 -2.17 4.33 -17.58
N LEU A 173 -2.91 5.40 -17.89
CA LEU A 173 -3.24 5.79 -19.28
C LEU A 173 -2.00 6.15 -20.09
N ARG A 174 -1.02 6.84 -19.49
CA ARG A 174 0.27 7.12 -20.12
C ARG A 174 1.01 5.83 -20.42
N GLU A 175 1.09 4.91 -19.46
CA GLU A 175 1.85 3.66 -19.56
C GLU A 175 1.15 2.59 -20.43
N GLN A 176 -0.09 2.80 -20.87
CA GLN A 176 -0.68 2.03 -21.98
C GLN A 176 0.03 2.30 -23.32
N HIS A 177 0.62 3.49 -23.45
CA HIS A 177 1.43 3.94 -24.57
C HIS A 177 2.83 4.34 -24.09
N HIS A 178 3.49 3.41 -23.39
CA HIS A 178 4.80 3.63 -22.77
C HIS A 178 5.79 4.28 -23.74
N ASP A 179 6.27 5.47 -23.38
CA ASP A 179 7.40 6.13 -24.01
C ASP A 179 8.67 5.74 -23.25
N PRO A 180 9.60 4.98 -23.86
CA PRO A 180 10.81 4.55 -23.17
C PRO A 180 11.68 5.70 -22.66
N ALA A 181 11.57 6.92 -23.22
CA ALA A 181 12.30 8.09 -22.73
C ALA A 181 11.68 8.69 -21.46
N SER A 182 10.43 8.36 -21.13
CA SER A 182 9.71 8.94 -20.00
C SER A 182 10.04 8.33 -18.64
N TYR A 183 10.52 7.09 -18.62
CA TYR A 183 10.99 6.38 -17.44
C TYR A 183 12.21 5.56 -17.83
N VAL A 184 13.38 6.00 -17.38
CA VAL A 184 14.65 5.31 -17.60
C VAL A 184 15.18 4.86 -16.26
N PHE A 185 15.46 3.58 -16.13
CA PHE A 185 15.96 2.98 -14.90
C PHE A 185 17.13 2.05 -15.19
N ALA A 186 18.33 2.48 -14.80
CA ALA A 186 19.54 1.71 -14.97
C ALA A 186 20.35 1.64 -13.67
N ARG A 187 20.79 0.43 -13.31
CA ARG A 187 21.69 0.20 -12.17
C ARG A 187 22.95 -0.52 -12.63
N SER A 188 24.08 -0.13 -12.06
CA SER A 188 25.41 -0.69 -12.35
C SER A 188 25.97 -1.44 -11.14
N ASN A 189 25.21 -2.37 -10.58
CA ASN A 189 25.56 -3.16 -9.40
C ASN A 189 25.91 -4.63 -9.71
N GLY A 190 26.01 -5.00 -11.00
CA GLY A 190 26.32 -6.36 -11.44
C GLY A 190 25.14 -7.34 -11.39
N VAL A 191 23.93 -6.87 -11.05
CA VAL A 191 22.71 -7.69 -10.99
C VAL A 191 21.81 -7.34 -12.16
N ALA A 192 21.75 -8.21 -13.18
CA ALA A 192 21.07 -7.90 -14.44
C ALA A 192 19.57 -7.62 -14.30
N HIS A 193 18.88 -8.33 -13.39
CA HIS A 193 17.45 -8.12 -13.15
C HIS A 193 17.13 -6.89 -12.30
N ASP A 194 18.14 -6.25 -11.70
CA ASP A 194 17.97 -5.02 -10.93
C ASP A 194 18.02 -3.76 -11.82
N SER A 195 18.12 -3.92 -13.13
CA SER A 195 18.17 -2.85 -14.12
C SER A 195 17.25 -3.16 -15.29
N LEU A 196 16.67 -2.14 -15.92
CA LEU A 196 15.96 -2.35 -17.18
C LEU A 196 16.95 -2.59 -18.32
N SER A 197 16.54 -3.41 -19.28
CA SER A 197 17.30 -3.70 -20.51
C SER A 197 17.37 -2.47 -21.44
N HIS A 198 18.07 -2.59 -22.57
CA HIS A 198 18.16 -1.53 -23.60
C HIS A 198 18.64 -0.18 -23.04
N GLY A 199 19.65 -0.18 -22.17
CA GLY A 199 20.18 1.05 -21.59
C GLY A 199 19.25 1.71 -20.57
N GLY A 200 18.39 0.93 -19.91
CA GLY A 200 17.45 1.41 -18.90
C GLY A 200 16.04 1.71 -19.44
N HIS A 201 15.81 1.51 -20.73
CA HIS A 201 14.53 1.76 -21.41
C HIS A 201 13.55 0.58 -21.35
N GLY A 202 14.02 -0.62 -20.96
CA GLY A 202 13.22 -1.83 -20.96
C GLY A 202 13.05 -2.43 -22.36
N ALA A 203 12.37 -3.58 -22.45
CA ALA A 203 12.11 -4.23 -23.72
C ALA A 203 11.09 -3.42 -24.56
N PRO A 204 11.25 -3.34 -25.90
CA PRO A 204 10.27 -2.68 -26.77
C PRO A 204 8.86 -3.26 -26.61
N VAL A 205 7.85 -2.39 -26.66
CA VAL A 205 6.44 -2.77 -26.56
C VAL A 205 5.63 -2.18 -27.70
N ALA A 206 4.57 -2.90 -28.10
CA ALA A 206 3.51 -2.38 -28.96
C ALA A 206 2.24 -2.20 -28.12
N PRO A 207 1.42 -1.15 -28.35
CA PRO A 207 0.21 -0.94 -27.56
C PRO A 207 -0.75 -2.13 -27.59
N THR A 208 -1.20 -2.56 -26.41
CA THR A 208 -2.18 -3.66 -26.24
C THR A 208 -3.43 -3.23 -25.48
N GLY A 209 -3.43 -2.02 -24.90
CA GLY A 209 -4.41 -1.59 -23.90
C GLY A 209 -4.07 -2.05 -22.47
N MET A 210 -3.06 -2.91 -22.27
CA MET A 210 -2.50 -3.15 -20.94
C MET A 210 -1.58 -2.00 -20.53
N VAL A 211 -1.41 -1.83 -19.23
CA VAL A 211 -0.49 -0.86 -18.63
C VAL A 211 0.90 -1.50 -18.53
N TRP A 212 1.92 -0.79 -19.01
CA TRP A 212 3.32 -1.20 -18.87
C TRP A 212 3.74 -1.26 -17.39
N SER A 213 4.67 -2.13 -17.04
CA SER A 213 5.30 -2.25 -15.72
C SER A 213 6.77 -2.56 -15.93
N GLY A 214 7.65 -1.72 -15.38
CA GLY A 214 9.10 -1.92 -15.50
C GLY A 214 9.58 -3.13 -14.71
N PHE A 215 9.02 -3.31 -13.53
CA PHE A 215 9.39 -4.36 -12.59
C PHE A 215 8.18 -5.19 -12.17
N ARG A 216 8.49 -6.36 -11.62
CA ARG A 216 7.54 -7.33 -11.06
C ARG A 216 7.40 -7.11 -9.55
N PRO A 217 6.41 -7.74 -8.89
CA PRO A 217 6.34 -7.76 -7.44
C PRO A 217 7.55 -8.37 -6.71
N SER A 218 8.48 -9.01 -7.43
CA SER A 218 9.76 -9.49 -6.88
C SER A 218 10.86 -8.42 -6.88
N ASP A 219 10.53 -7.19 -7.30
CA ASP A 219 11.46 -6.11 -7.61
C ASP A 219 12.44 -6.43 -8.77
N ASP A 220 12.22 -7.52 -9.51
CA ASP A 220 12.98 -7.88 -10.71
C ASP A 220 12.39 -7.22 -11.97
N ALA A 221 13.25 -6.82 -12.90
CA ALA A 221 12.86 -6.26 -14.18
C ALA A 221 11.97 -7.23 -14.98
N CYS A 222 10.90 -6.68 -15.55
CA CYS A 222 10.06 -7.39 -16.49
C CYS A 222 10.83 -7.72 -17.78
N VAL A 223 10.80 -8.99 -18.18
CA VAL A 223 11.32 -9.40 -19.51
C VAL A 223 10.49 -8.76 -20.63
N TYR A 224 9.16 -8.76 -20.48
CA TYR A 224 8.21 -8.04 -21.34
C TYR A 224 7.39 -7.08 -20.49
N GLY A 225 7.20 -5.86 -20.97
CA GLY A 225 6.64 -4.76 -20.17
C GLY A 225 5.18 -4.94 -19.72
N TYR A 226 4.41 -5.85 -20.31
CA TYR A 226 3.03 -6.10 -19.89
C TYR A 226 2.95 -7.27 -18.91
N HIS A 227 3.18 -6.98 -17.62
CA HIS A 227 3.05 -7.97 -16.56
C HIS A 227 1.57 -8.32 -16.32
N VAL A 228 1.15 -9.48 -16.84
CA VAL A 228 -0.26 -9.92 -16.85
C VAL A 228 -0.88 -9.97 -15.45
N PRO A 229 -0.24 -10.55 -14.41
CA PRO A 229 -0.85 -10.60 -13.08
C PRO A 229 -1.10 -9.22 -12.47
N SER A 230 -0.16 -8.28 -12.61
CA SER A 230 -0.34 -6.91 -12.09
C SER A 230 -1.44 -6.16 -12.83
N ASN A 231 -1.57 -6.37 -14.15
CA ASN A 231 -2.67 -5.80 -14.94
C ASN A 231 -4.04 -6.34 -14.49
N LEU A 232 -4.15 -7.64 -14.22
CA LEU A 232 -5.38 -8.26 -13.70
C LEU A 232 -5.74 -7.70 -12.31
N PHE A 233 -4.75 -7.55 -11.42
CA PHE A 233 -4.97 -6.97 -10.10
C PHE A 233 -5.46 -5.52 -10.21
N PHE A 234 -4.74 -4.68 -10.97
CA PHE A 234 -5.10 -3.28 -11.16
C PHE A 234 -6.49 -3.11 -11.80
N ALA A 235 -6.80 -3.88 -12.85
CA ALA A 235 -8.12 -3.86 -13.50
C ALA A 235 -9.24 -4.31 -12.55
N ASN A 236 -8.98 -5.28 -11.66
CA ASN A 236 -9.94 -5.67 -10.63
C ASN A 236 -10.23 -4.52 -9.66
N GLU A 237 -9.20 -3.82 -9.19
CA GLU A 237 -9.37 -2.70 -8.27
C GLU A 237 -10.13 -1.54 -8.91
N LEU A 238 -9.78 -1.16 -10.15
CA LEU A 238 -10.52 -0.13 -10.90
C LEU A 238 -11.99 -0.48 -11.10
N ARG A 239 -12.33 -1.76 -11.28
CA ARG A 239 -13.72 -2.20 -11.43
C ARG A 239 -14.53 -2.05 -10.14
N LYS A 240 -13.91 -2.28 -8.98
CA LYS A 240 -14.60 -2.31 -7.68
C LYS A 240 -14.65 -0.94 -7.00
N LEU A 241 -13.66 -0.09 -7.25
CA LEU A 241 -13.51 1.20 -6.57
C LEU A 241 -14.73 2.14 -6.71
N PRO A 242 -15.39 2.28 -7.88
CA PRO A 242 -16.51 3.20 -8.03
C PRO A 242 -17.69 2.94 -7.08
N ALA A 243 -18.00 1.67 -6.80
CA ALA A 243 -19.09 1.31 -5.88
C ALA A 243 -18.81 1.80 -4.45
N VAL A 244 -17.56 1.70 -4.01
CA VAL A 244 -17.12 2.17 -2.69
C VAL A 244 -17.10 3.70 -2.61
N LEU A 245 -16.63 4.37 -3.66
CA LEU A 245 -16.67 5.84 -3.74
C LEU A 245 -18.11 6.38 -3.71
N ALA A 246 -19.03 5.73 -4.44
CA ALA A 246 -20.43 6.12 -4.44
C ALA A 246 -21.10 5.93 -3.06
N ALA A 247 -20.81 4.81 -2.39
CA ALA A 247 -21.29 4.55 -1.03
C ALA A 247 -20.75 5.57 -0.02
N ALA A 248 -19.48 5.97 -0.14
CA ALA A 248 -18.86 6.97 0.73
C ALA A 248 -19.42 8.39 0.52
N ALA A 249 -19.88 8.71 -0.70
CA ALA A 249 -20.47 10.00 -1.03
C ALA A 249 -21.97 10.10 -0.69
N ALA A 250 -22.64 8.98 -0.37
CA ALA A 250 -24.04 8.99 0.00
C ALA A 250 -24.23 9.70 1.35
N PRO A 251 -25.22 10.60 1.49
CA PRO A 251 -25.47 11.28 2.76
C PRO A 251 -25.79 10.23 3.83
N THR A 252 -25.04 10.25 4.93
CA THR A 252 -25.28 9.39 6.09
C THR A 252 -26.67 9.71 6.63
N SER A 253 -27.64 8.80 6.42
CA SER A 253 -28.96 8.94 7.01
C SER A 253 -28.84 8.86 8.53
N THR A 254 -28.69 10.02 9.19
CA THR A 254 -28.86 10.15 10.64
C THR A 254 -30.36 10.09 10.96
N ALA A 255 -30.96 8.92 10.78
CA ALA A 255 -32.23 8.63 11.42
C ALA A 255 -31.92 8.23 12.87
N PRO A 256 -32.35 8.99 13.88
CA PRO A 256 -32.20 8.54 15.27
C PRO A 256 -32.92 7.20 15.43
N PRO A 257 -32.38 6.26 16.24
CA PRO A 257 -33.07 5.01 16.53
C PRO A 257 -34.46 5.34 17.11
N ALA A 258 -35.50 4.81 16.48
CA ALA A 258 -36.87 4.99 16.93
C ALA A 258 -36.97 4.52 18.39
N ALA A 259 -37.35 5.45 19.28
CA ALA A 259 -37.58 5.14 20.68
C ALA A 259 -38.71 4.09 20.76
N THR A 260 -38.36 2.87 21.11
CA THR A 260 -39.33 1.84 21.49
C THR A 260 -40.02 2.31 22.78
N THR A 261 -41.25 2.79 22.63
CA THR A 261 -42.12 3.05 23.77
C THR A 261 -42.51 1.69 24.39
N PRO A 262 -42.33 1.46 25.70
CA PRO A 262 -42.82 0.25 26.33
C PRO A 262 -44.35 0.29 26.34
N ALA A 263 -44.98 -0.76 25.83
CA ALA A 263 -46.41 -0.96 25.96
C ALA A 263 -46.77 -1.14 27.45
N THR A 264 -47.65 -0.28 27.94
CA THR A 264 -48.43 -0.46 29.17
C THR A 264 -49.60 -1.40 28.95
#